data_AF-A0A412JW89-F1
#
_entry.id   AF-A0A412JW89-F1
#
_cell.length_a   1.000
_cell.length_b   1.000
_cell.length_c   1.000
_cell.angle_alpha   90.00
_cell.angle_beta   90.00
_cell.angle_gamma   90.00
#
_symmetry.space_group_name_H-M   'P 1'
#
loop_
_entity.id
_entity.type
_entity.pdbx_description
1 polymer ?
#
loop_
_entity_poly.entity_id
_entity_poly.type
_entity_poly.pdbx_seq_one_letter_code
_entity_poly.pdbx_strand_id
1 'polypeptide(L)' 'MIHNGIEYHTYDELKPIAIQVLRQRILDKQTKYSRYIGDINKMDFNKQDIGIELKNLGYNKKRIMKDGIRKLYYYKS' A
#
# COMPACT_ATOMS: atom_id res chain seq x y z
N MET A 1 -4.17 9.41 -11.36
CA MET A 1 -3.57 10.43 -12.25
C MET A 1 -2.88 9.71 -13.41
N ILE A 2 -3.15 10.10 -14.66
CA ILE A 2 -2.50 9.47 -15.82
C ILE A 2 -1.27 10.30 -16.23
N HIS A 3 -0.12 9.64 -16.40
CA HIS A 3 1.11 10.27 -16.90
C HIS A 3 1.82 9.32 -17.86
N ASN A 4 2.09 9.77 -19.09
CA ASN A 4 2.68 8.95 -20.17
C ASN A 4 1.93 7.63 -20.39
N GLY A 5 0.59 7.65 -20.38
CA GLY A 5 -0.25 6.46 -20.59
C GLY A 5 -0.29 5.49 -19.41
N ILE A 6 0.39 5.77 -18.31
CA ILE A 6 0.38 4.93 -17.10
C ILE A 6 -0.49 5.59 -16.04
N GLU A 7 -1.35 4.79 -15.40
CA GLU A 7 -2.13 5.22 -14.25
C GLU A 7 -1.28 5.19 -12.97
N TYR A 8 -1.26 6.33 -12.29
CA TYR A 8 -0.56 6.55 -11.04
C TYR A 8 -1.52 6.89 -9.90
N HIS A 9 -1.27 6.31 -8.74
CA HIS A 9 -1.99 6.52 -7.49
C HIS A 9 -1.05 7.07 -6.42
N THR A 10 -1.60 7.78 -5.45
CA THR A 10 -0.91 8.27 -4.27
C THR A 10 -0.86 7.19 -3.19
N TYR A 11 -0.04 7.41 -2.17
CA TYR A 11 0.00 6.53 -1.00
C TYR A 11 -1.37 6.47 -0.30
N ASP A 12 -2.02 7.62 -0.12
CA ASP A 12 -3.29 7.70 0.62
C ASP A 12 -4.44 7.01 -0.13
N GLU A 13 -4.43 7.03 -1.46
CA GLU A 13 -5.38 6.26 -2.28
C GLU A 13 -5.19 4.75 -2.14
N LEU A 14 -3.95 4.26 -2.04
CA LEU A 14 -3.67 2.82 -1.98
C LEU A 14 -3.60 2.25 -0.56
N LYS A 15 -3.40 3.11 0.45
CA LYS A 15 -3.27 2.71 1.86
C LYS A 15 -4.46 1.84 2.33
N PRO A 16 -5.74 2.20 2.09
CA PRO A 16 -6.87 1.38 2.53
C PRO A 16 -6.86 -0.03 1.93
N ILE A 17 -6.50 -0.16 0.65
CA ILE A 17 -6.42 -1.44 -0.07
C ILE A 17 -5.35 -2.34 0.57
N ALA A 18 -4.15 -1.81 0.78
CA ALA A 18 -3.07 -2.54 1.42
C ALA A 18 -3.41 -2.98 2.84
N ILE A 19 -4.08 -2.12 3.62
CA ILE A 19 -4.55 -2.45 4.97
C ILE A 19 -5.54 -3.61 4.93
N GLN A 20 -6.52 -3.56 4.02
CA GLN A 20 -7.51 -4.63 3.91
C GLN A 20 -6.87 -5.98 3.59
N VAL A 21 -5.92 -6.01 2.66
CA VAL A 21 -5.20 -7.24 2.30
C VAL A 21 -4.33 -7.74 3.45
N LEU A 22 -3.60 -6.84 4.14
CA LEU A 22 -2.83 -7.21 5.33
C LEU A 22 -3.72 -7.87 6.38
N ARG A 23 -4.89 -7.28 6.68
CA ARG A 23 -5.85 -7.86 7.64
C ARG A 23 -6.27 -9.26 7.24
N GLN A 24 -6.58 -9.48 5.96
CA GLN A 24 -6.92 -10.82 5.46
C GLN A 24 -5.77 -11.80 5.66
N ARG A 25 -4.53 -11.41 5.31
CA ARG A 25 -3.36 -12.28 5.52
C ARG A 25 -3.07 -12.58 6.99
N ILE A 26 -3.42 -11.68 7.92
CA ILE A 26 -3.34 -11.93 9.37
C ILE A 26 -4.32 -13.01 9.77
N LEU A 27 -5.58 -12.91 9.32
CA LEU A 27 -6.61 -13.93 9.56
C LEU A 27 -6.18 -15.30 9.00
N ASP A 28 -5.53 -15.30 7.84
CA ASP A 28 -5.00 -16.50 7.19
C ASP A 28 -3.67 -16.99 7.80
N LYS A 29 -3.18 -16.33 8.86
CA LYS A 29 -1.91 -16.63 9.55
C LYS A 29 -0.66 -16.58 8.65
N GLN A 30 -0.72 -15.84 7.53
CA GLN A 30 0.37 -15.71 6.55
C GLN A 30 1.33 -14.55 6.83
N THR A 31 1.28 -13.95 8.01
CA THR A 31 2.12 -12.79 8.37
C THR A 31 2.75 -12.96 9.74
N LYS A 32 3.72 -12.08 10.06
CA LYS A 32 4.33 -11.97 11.40
C LYS A 32 3.31 -11.69 12.52
N TYR A 33 2.11 -11.22 12.19
CA TYR A 33 1.04 -10.93 13.15
C TYR A 33 0.08 -12.11 13.37
N SER A 34 0.40 -13.31 12.91
CA SER A 34 -0.45 -14.51 13.06
C SER A 34 -0.82 -14.87 14.50
N ARG A 35 -0.09 -14.33 15.49
CA ARG A 35 -0.33 -14.51 16.93
C ARG A 35 -1.04 -13.31 17.59
N TYR A 36 -1.52 -12.36 16.81
CA TYR A 36 -2.25 -11.20 17.35
C TYR A 36 -3.62 -11.62 17.88
N ILE A 37 -3.95 -11.19 19.10
CA ILE A 37 -5.17 -11.59 19.85
C ILE A 37 -6.18 -10.41 19.96
N GLY A 38 -5.84 -9.22 19.45
CA GLY A 38 -6.71 -8.04 19.50
C GLY A 38 -7.65 -7.88 18.29
N ASP A 39 -8.39 -6.79 18.28
CA ASP A 39 -9.25 -6.41 17.14
C ASP A 39 -8.41 -5.89 15.97
N ILE A 40 -8.29 -6.72 14.93
CA ILE A 40 -7.52 -6.45 13.70
C ILE A 40 -8.02 -5.18 12.98
N ASN A 41 -9.29 -4.79 13.17
CA ASN A 41 -9.84 -3.58 12.56
C ASN A 41 -9.32 -2.29 13.20
N LYS A 42 -8.80 -2.36 14.43
CA LYS A 42 -8.19 -1.25 15.17
C LYS A 42 -6.67 -1.25 15.09
N MET A 43 -6.09 -2.20 14.36
CA MET A 43 -4.64 -2.30 14.20
C MET A 43 -4.13 -1.21 13.26
N ASP A 44 -3.21 -0.39 13.76
CA ASP A 44 -2.46 0.56 12.96
C ASP A 44 -1.23 -0.10 12.32
N PHE A 45 -1.20 -0.08 10.99
CA PHE A 45 -0.05 -0.56 10.22
C PHE A 45 0.91 0.59 9.95
N ASN A 46 2.21 0.35 10.18
CA ASN A 46 3.23 1.33 9.86
C ASN A 46 3.41 1.48 8.33
N LYS A 47 4.06 2.56 7.91
CA LYS A 47 4.29 2.87 6.49
C LYS A 47 5.10 1.80 5.76
N GLN A 48 6.01 1.11 6.46
CA GLN A 48 6.86 0.08 5.87
C GLN A 48 6.06 -1.18 5.52
N ASP A 49 5.24 -1.67 6.45
CA ASP A 49 4.41 -2.86 6.23
C ASP A 49 3.40 -2.62 5.10
N ILE A 50 2.80 -1.42 5.06
CA ILE A 50 1.93 -1.01 3.94
C ILE A 50 2.73 -0.97 2.63
N GLY A 51 3.93 -0.41 2.63
CA GLY A 51 4.79 -0.35 1.45
C GLY A 51 5.20 -1.74 0.92
N ILE A 52 5.43 -2.70 1.82
CA ILE A 52 5.71 -4.10 1.46
C ILE A 52 4.47 -4.72 0.82
N GLU A 53 3.29 -4.55 1.42
CA GLU A 53 2.07 -5.13 0.87
C GLU A 53 1.73 -4.54 -0.51
N LEU A 54 1.91 -3.23 -0.69
CA LEU A 54 1.73 -2.60 -2.00
C LEU A 54 2.66 -3.23 -3.05
N LYS A 55 3.91 -3.50 -2.69
CA LYS A 55 4.85 -4.20 -3.59
C LYS A 55 4.37 -5.63 -3.90
N ASN A 56 3.87 -6.36 -2.91
CA ASN A 56 3.31 -7.70 -3.11
C ASN A 56 2.07 -7.71 -4.02
N LEU A 57 1.30 -6.62 -4.01
CA LEU A 57 0.14 -6.41 -4.89
C LEU A 57 0.52 -5.94 -6.31
N GLY A 58 1.82 -5.81 -6.62
CA GLY A 58 2.33 -5.39 -7.92
C GLY A 58 2.46 -3.88 -8.10
N TYR A 59 2.32 -3.09 -7.03
CA TYR A 59 2.55 -1.65 -7.12
C TYR A 59 4.03 -1.30 -7.01
N ASN A 60 4.51 -0.63 -8.04
CA ASN A 60 5.83 -0.03 -8.11
C ASN A 60 5.75 1.47 -7.78
N LYS A 61 6.86 2.05 -7.32
CA LYS A 61 6.92 3.47 -6.92
C LYS A 61 7.76 4.28 -7.90
N LYS A 62 7.27 5.47 -8.28
CA LYS A 62 7.99 6.41 -9.15
C LYS A 62 7.77 7.84 -8.66
N ARG A 63 8.82 8.66 -8.72
CA ARG A 63 8.70 10.10 -8.47
C ARG A 63 8.33 10.81 -9.76
N ILE A 64 7.25 11.58 -9.75
CA ILE A 64 6.75 12.33 -10.90
C ILE A 64 6.73 13.82 -10.55
N MET A 65 7.15 14.66 -11.50
CA MET A 65 6.98 16.10 -11.44
C MET A 65 5.54 16.45 -11.84
N LYS A 66 4.80 17.09 -10.93
CA LYS A 66 3.46 17.62 -11.22
C LYS A 66 3.34 19.00 -10.59
N ASP A 67 2.91 19.99 -11.35
CA ASP A 67 2.72 21.37 -10.87
C ASP A 67 3.99 21.95 -10.22
N GLY A 68 5.17 21.65 -10.79
CA GLY A 68 6.47 22.06 -10.25
C GLY A 68 6.94 21.30 -9.00
N ILE A 69 6.13 20.40 -8.45
CA ILE A 69 6.44 19.63 -7.23
C ILE A 69 6.72 18.17 -7.58
N ARG A 70 7.85 17.64 -7.09
CA ARG A 70 8.20 16.22 -7.24
C ARG A 70 7.56 15.38 -6.14
N LYS A 71 6.53 14.60 -6.47
CA LYS A 71 5.85 13.70 -5.51
C LYS A 71 6.08 12.24 -5.84
N LEU A 72 6.01 11.38 -4.82
CA LEU A 72 6.07 9.92 -4.98
C LEU A 72 4.67 9.42 -5.32
N TYR A 73 4.57 8.64 -6.39
CA TYR A 73 3.36 7.94 -6.80
C TYR A 73 3.64 6.45 -6.96
N TYR A 74 2.57 5.68 -7.00
CA TYR A 74 2.53 4.25 -7.21
C TYR A 74 1.86 3.94 -8.54
N TYR A 75 2.29 2.91 -9.23
CA TYR A 75 1.66 2.42 -10.45
C TYR A 75 1.71 0.91 -10.46
N LYS A 76 0.72 0.29 -11.09
CA LYS A 76 0.68 -1.16 -11.25
C LYS A 76 1.37 -1.53 -12.57
N SER A 77 2.32 -2.46 -12.51
CA SER A 77 2.97 -3.05 -13.69
C SER A 77 2.33 -4.37 -14.06
#